data_AF-A0A2I7KA18-F1
#
_entry.id   AF-A0A2I7KA18-F1
#
_cell.length_a   1.000
_cell.length_b   1.000
_cell.length_c   1.000
_cell.angle_alpha   90.00
_cell.angle_beta   90.00
_cell.angle_gamma   90.00
#
_symmetry.space_group_name_H-M   'P 1'
#
loop_
_entity.id
_entity.type
_entity.pdbx_description
1 polymer ?
#
loop_
_entity_poly.entity_id
_entity_poly.type
_entity_poly.pdbx_seq_one_letter_code
_entity_poly.pdbx_strand_id
1 'polypeptide(L)'
;MAERDLWRAILALAVSDTLYEGDAPVACDARDAAREWFRFGGRDFRFTCVMAGFDPDAVQARYMAGKFSAVSEARRAFMHHSARQPRIPGHCAQPSTKGWMDNRRSRVDEGWQP
;
A
#
# COMPACT_ATOMS: atom_id res chain seq x y z
N MET A 1 18.39 17.30 -2.44
CA MET A 1 17.68 16.01 -2.22
C MET A 1 16.42 16.04 -3.04
N ALA A 2 16.14 15.01 -3.84
CA ALA A 2 14.89 14.93 -4.57
C ALA A 2 13.74 14.68 -3.58
N GLU A 3 12.57 15.26 -3.80
CA GLU A 3 11.39 15.14 -2.92
C GLU A 3 11.07 13.68 -2.57
N ARG A 4 11.16 12.77 -3.54
CA ARG A 4 10.94 11.34 -3.33
C ARG A 4 11.89 10.71 -2.29
N ASP A 5 13.14 11.18 -2.22
CA ASP A 5 14.11 10.66 -1.24
C ASP A 5 13.81 11.15 0.18
N LEU A 6 13.16 12.32 0.33
CA LEU A 6 12.63 12.77 1.62
C LEU A 6 11.52 11.81 2.09
N TRP A 7 10.57 11.50 1.22
CA TRP A 7 9.48 10.57 1.55
C TRP A 7 9.98 9.15 1.88
N ARG A 8 11.03 8.70 1.19
CA ARG A 8 11.75 7.44 1.52
C ARG A 8 12.42 7.50 2.89
N ALA A 9 13.01 8.62 3.24
CA ALA A 9 13.61 8.82 4.56
C ALA A 9 12.56 8.77 5.67
N ILE A 10 11.37 9.35 5.45
CA ILE A 10 10.24 9.27 6.40
C ILE A 10 9.82 7.82 6.63
N LEU A 11 9.68 7.01 5.57
CA LEU A 11 9.37 5.58 5.72
C LEU A 11 10.45 4.81 6.49
N ALA A 12 11.73 5.07 6.20
CA ALA A 12 12.83 4.44 6.90
C ALA A 12 12.88 4.84 8.39
N LEU A 13 12.60 6.11 8.69
CA LEU A 13 12.54 6.62 10.05
C LEU A 13 11.38 5.96 10.81
N ALA A 14 10.17 5.94 10.24
CA ALA A 14 9.02 5.32 10.89
C ALA A 14 9.26 3.85 11.24
N VAL A 15 9.87 3.05 10.35
CA VAL A 15 10.25 1.67 10.69
C VAL A 15 11.29 1.65 11.81
N SER A 16 12.26 2.58 11.80
CA SER A 16 13.26 2.66 12.87
C SER A 16 12.64 2.95 14.23
N ASP A 17 11.63 3.82 14.28
CA ASP A 17 10.89 4.12 15.50
C ASP A 17 10.18 2.87 16.04
N THR A 18 9.60 2.03 15.16
CA THR A 18 8.98 0.77 15.60
C THR A 18 9.96 -0.24 16.19
N LEU A 19 11.23 -0.18 15.78
CA LEU A 19 12.32 -1.06 16.20
C LEU A 19 13.11 -0.53 17.39
N TYR A 20 12.83 0.68 17.86
CA TYR A 20 13.55 1.27 18.98
C TYR A 20 13.26 0.53 20.30
N GLU A 21 14.31 0.09 20.98
CA GLU A 21 14.22 -0.72 22.21
C GLU A 21 14.41 0.09 23.50
N GLY A 22 14.76 1.38 23.43
CA GLY A 22 14.97 2.20 24.62
C GLY A 22 13.68 2.70 25.28
N ASP A 23 13.81 3.19 26.51
CA ASP A 23 12.69 3.56 27.39
C ASP A 23 12.48 5.08 27.56
N ALA A 24 13.13 5.90 26.73
CA ALA A 24 12.92 7.35 26.76
C ALA A 24 11.44 7.65 26.44
N PRO A 25 10.69 8.41 27.27
CA PRO A 25 9.25 8.60 27.10
C PRO A 25 8.84 9.05 25.70
N VAL A 26 9.54 10.06 25.16
CA VAL A 26 9.31 10.58 23.80
C VAL A 26 9.52 9.51 22.72
N ALA A 27 10.47 8.61 22.93
CA ALA A 27 10.75 7.52 21.99
C ALA A 27 9.72 6.38 22.08
N CYS A 28 9.17 6.14 23.28
CA CYS A 28 8.05 5.21 23.46
C CYS A 28 6.79 5.70 22.72
N ASP A 29 6.45 6.99 22.87
CA ASP A 29 5.32 7.61 22.17
C ASP A 29 5.50 7.53 20.65
N ALA A 30 6.70 7.87 20.15
CA ALA A 30 7.03 7.76 18.73
C ALA A 30 6.92 6.31 18.22
N ARG A 31 7.41 5.35 18.99
CA ARG A 31 7.32 3.92 18.67
C ARG A 31 5.88 3.44 18.57
N ASP A 32 5.04 3.78 19.54
CA ASP A 32 3.64 3.34 19.55
C ASP A 32 2.83 4.04 18.45
N ALA A 33 3.06 5.34 18.22
CA ALA A 33 2.48 6.05 17.10
C ALA A 33 2.89 5.46 15.75
N ALA A 34 4.16 5.11 15.56
CA ALA A 34 4.64 4.48 14.34
C ALA A 34 4.04 3.08 14.14
N ARG A 35 3.92 2.28 15.21
CA ARG A 35 3.27 0.96 15.16
C ARG A 35 1.82 1.07 14.73
N GLU A 36 1.08 2.02 15.30
CA GLU A 36 -0.30 2.29 14.92
C GLU A 36 -0.43 2.79 13.48
N TRP A 37 0.48 3.66 13.04
CA TRP A 37 0.50 4.18 11.69
C TRP A 37 0.62 3.08 10.64
N PHE A 38 1.52 2.11 10.84
CA PHE A 38 1.60 0.92 9.99
C PHE A 38 0.38 0.00 10.17
N ARG A 39 -0.12 -0.18 11.41
CA ARG A 39 -1.28 -1.06 11.68
C ARG A 39 -2.54 -0.61 10.97
N PHE A 40 -2.87 0.66 11.07
CA PHE A 40 -4.11 1.20 10.51
C PHE A 40 -3.99 1.53 9.02
N GLY A 41 -2.80 1.84 8.51
CA GLY A 41 -2.58 2.09 7.08
C GLY A 41 -3.43 3.25 6.55
N GLY A 42 -3.61 4.30 7.36
CA GLY A 42 -4.49 5.43 7.07
C GLY A 42 -4.07 6.29 5.88
N ARG A 43 -4.81 7.38 5.63
CA ARG A 43 -4.58 8.28 4.48
C ARG A 43 -3.14 8.76 4.37
N ASP A 44 -2.57 9.23 5.47
CA ASP A 44 -1.22 9.82 5.48
C ASP A 44 -0.14 8.76 5.23
N PHE A 45 -0.35 7.52 5.70
CA PHE A 45 0.49 6.38 5.38
C PHE A 45 0.47 6.10 3.89
N ARG A 46 -0.73 5.96 3.31
CA ARG A 46 -0.88 5.67 1.87
C ARG A 46 -0.27 6.78 1.01
N PHE A 47 -0.51 8.03 1.38
CA PHE A 47 0.09 9.19 0.71
C PHE A 47 1.63 9.15 0.77
N THR A 48 2.20 8.91 1.96
CA THR A 48 3.65 8.81 2.15
C THR A 48 4.27 7.69 1.30
N CYS A 49 3.63 6.51 1.25
CA CYS A 49 4.08 5.41 0.38
C CYS A 49 4.08 5.80 -1.09
N VAL A 50 3.00 6.39 -1.58
CA VAL A 50 2.88 6.84 -2.98
C VAL A 50 3.95 7.87 -3.32
N MET A 51 4.15 8.88 -2.45
CA MET A 51 5.16 9.93 -2.66
C MET A 51 6.58 9.37 -2.62
N ALA A 52 6.83 8.31 -1.85
CA ALA A 52 8.10 7.58 -1.83
C ALA A 52 8.29 6.63 -3.03
N GLY A 53 7.23 6.40 -3.82
CA GLY A 53 7.22 5.50 -4.98
C GLY A 53 7.00 4.02 -4.62
N PHE A 54 6.31 3.73 -3.52
CA PHE A 54 5.97 2.38 -3.08
C PHE A 54 4.46 2.12 -3.11
N ASP A 55 4.11 0.85 -3.29
CA ASP A 55 2.75 0.37 -3.07
C ASP A 55 2.47 0.29 -1.56
N PRO A 56 1.48 1.05 -1.03
CA PRO A 56 1.16 1.05 0.39
C PRO A 56 0.76 -0.34 0.91
N ASP A 57 0.04 -1.13 0.12
CA ASP A 57 -0.45 -2.44 0.56
C ASP A 57 0.72 -3.43 0.67
N ALA A 58 1.69 -3.37 -0.25
CA ALA A 58 2.93 -4.14 -0.18
C ALA A 58 3.83 -3.73 1.01
N VAL A 59 3.94 -2.42 1.30
CA VAL A 59 4.72 -1.92 2.44
C VAL A 59 4.08 -2.38 3.76
N GLN A 60 2.76 -2.23 3.89
CA GLN A 60 2.03 -2.65 5.08
C GLN A 60 2.12 -4.16 5.29
N ALA A 61 1.90 -4.97 4.25
CA ALA A 61 2.03 -6.41 4.32
C ALA A 61 3.45 -6.85 4.73
N ARG A 62 4.48 -6.17 4.20
CA ARG A 62 5.87 -6.44 4.60
C ARG A 62 6.11 -6.14 6.08
N TYR A 63 5.58 -5.03 6.58
CA TYR A 63 5.66 -4.68 7.99
C TYR A 63 4.91 -5.68 8.88
N MET A 64 3.66 -6.03 8.55
CA MET A 64 2.85 -6.99 9.33
C MET A 64 3.48 -8.38 9.38
N ALA A 65 4.21 -8.76 8.31
CA ALA A 65 4.95 -10.01 8.26
C ALA A 65 6.26 -9.99 9.09
N GLY A 66 6.57 -8.90 9.80
CA GLY A 66 7.79 -8.77 10.61
C GLY A 66 9.08 -8.77 9.78
N LYS A 67 9.00 -8.41 8.49
CA LYS A 67 10.16 -8.43 7.55
C LYS A 67 11.04 -7.19 7.66
N PHE A 68 11.08 -6.57 8.83
CA PHE A 68 12.03 -5.53 9.18
C PHE A 68 12.65 -5.95 10.50
N SER A 69 13.81 -6.59 10.40
CA SER A 69 14.54 -7.11 11.56
C SER A 69 15.54 -6.10 12.13
N ALA A 70 15.91 -5.09 11.35
CA ALA A 70 16.87 -4.07 11.75
C ALA A 70 16.65 -2.75 11.00
N VAL A 71 17.08 -1.65 11.62
CA VAL A 71 17.08 -0.30 11.02
C VAL A 71 17.87 -0.26 9.71
N SER A 72 18.99 -0.98 9.62
CA SER A 72 19.80 -1.07 8.40
C SER A 72 19.03 -1.72 7.24
N GLU A 73 18.14 -2.68 7.55
CA GLU A 73 17.28 -3.33 6.56
C GLU A 73 16.22 -2.36 6.03
N ALA A 74 15.59 -1.58 6.93
CA ALA A 74 14.62 -0.55 6.55
C ALA A 74 15.27 0.53 5.66
N ARG A 75 16.44 1.03 6.06
CA ARG A 75 17.21 1.99 5.26
C ARG A 75 17.56 1.41 3.89
N ARG A 76 17.97 0.15 3.82
CA ARG A 76 18.23 -0.52 2.54
C ARG A 76 16.97 -0.67 1.68
N ALA A 77 15.84 -1.02 2.30
CA ALA A 77 14.58 -1.20 1.60
C ALA A 77 14.08 0.10 0.95
N PHE A 78 14.22 1.25 1.62
CA PHE A 78 13.64 2.51 1.16
C PHE A 78 14.65 3.46 0.48
N MET A 79 15.89 3.52 0.95
CA MET A 79 16.90 4.48 0.44
C MET A 79 17.70 3.92 -0.75
N HIS A 80 17.93 2.60 -0.79
CA HIS A 80 18.68 1.94 -1.88
C HIS A 80 17.77 1.34 -2.97
N HIS A 81 16.48 1.71 -2.98
CA HIS A 81 15.54 1.34 -4.03
C HIS A 81 15.74 2.19 -5.30
N SER A 82 16.95 2.16 -5.86
CA SER A 82 17.32 2.92 -7.06
C SER A 82 17.38 2.06 -8.34
N ALA A 83 17.09 0.75 -8.30
CA ALA A 83 17.41 -0.13 -9.43
C ALA A 83 16.28 -0.93 -10.11
N ARG A 84 15.03 -0.95 -9.59
CA ARG A 84 13.93 -1.60 -10.33
C ARG A 84 12.64 -0.84 -10.14
N GLN A 85 12.32 0.03 -11.09
CA GLN A 85 10.94 0.42 -11.31
C GLN A 85 10.16 -0.86 -11.68
N PRO A 86 9.10 -1.26 -10.93
CA PRO A 86 8.12 -2.13 -11.54
C PRO A 86 7.52 -1.36 -12.71
N ARG A 87 7.64 -1.91 -13.92
CA ARG A 87 6.87 -1.40 -15.06
C ARG A 87 5.41 -1.53 -14.65
N ILE A 88 4.73 -0.43 -14.41
CA ILE A 88 3.28 -0.40 -14.28
C ILE A 88 2.73 -0.91 -15.63
N PRO A 89 2.12 -2.11 -15.74
CA PRO A 89 1.38 -2.44 -16.93
C PRO A 89 0.05 -1.71 -16.82
N GLY A 90 -0.09 -0.64 -17.60
CA GLY A 90 -1.38 -0.14 -18.11
C GLY A 90 -2.40 0.31 -17.07
N HIS A 91 -2.70 1.61 -17.11
CA HIS A 91 -4.04 2.17 -16.96
C HIS A 91 -5.14 1.18 -16.55
N CYS A 92 -5.69 1.35 -15.35
CA CYS A 92 -7.05 0.92 -15.08
C CYS A 92 -7.95 1.55 -16.15
N ALA A 93 -8.31 0.74 -17.13
CA ALA A 93 -9.34 1.04 -18.10
C ALA A 93 -10.59 1.45 -17.33
N GLN A 94 -11.14 2.62 -17.68
CA GLN A 94 -12.46 3.01 -17.24
C GLN A 94 -13.45 1.90 -17.62
N PRO A 95 -14.43 1.56 -16.77
CA PRO A 95 -15.58 0.78 -17.23
C PRO A 95 -16.38 1.66 -18.20
N SER A 96 -16.11 1.49 -19.50
CA SER A 96 -16.95 2.02 -20.57
C SER A 96 -18.31 1.32 -20.48
N THR A 97 -19.31 2.06 -20.01
CA THR A 97 -20.73 1.68 -19.99
C THR A 97 -21.25 1.58 -21.43
N LYS A 98 -20.90 0.52 -22.17
CA LYS A 98 -21.54 0.17 -23.44
C LYS A 98 -21.61 -1.34 -23.57
N GLY A 99 -22.82 -1.88 -23.57
CA GLY A 99 -23.08 -3.27 -23.97
C GLY A 99 -23.82 -4.12 -22.94
N TRP A 100 -24.84 -3.58 -22.27
CA TRP A 100 -25.89 -4.42 -21.66
C TRP A 100 -27.07 -4.45 -22.61
N MET A 101 -26.95 -5.29 -23.65
CA MET A 101 -28.03 -5.75 -24.53
C MET A 101 -27.37 -6.80 -25.45
N ASP A 102 -27.51 -8.07 -25.12
CA ASP A 102 -28.49 -8.90 -25.83
C ASP A 102 -28.50 -10.37 -25.37
N ASN A 103 -29.67 -10.95 -25.58
CA ASN A 103 -29.91 -12.37 -25.81
C ASN A 103 -30.03 -13.32 -24.61
N ARG A 104 -31.24 -13.36 -24.03
CA ARG A 104 -31.82 -14.63 -23.56
C ARG A 104 -33.27 -14.74 -24.02
N ARG A 105 -33.45 -15.12 -25.30
CA ARG A 105 -34.73 -15.61 -25.82
C ARG A 105 -34.69 -17.14 -25.90
N SER A 106 -35.45 -17.81 -25.04
CA SER A 106 -36.06 -19.13 -25.26
C SER A 106 -37.03 -19.38 -24.09
N ARG A 107 -38.34 -19.19 -24.28
CA ARG A 107 -39.32 -20.14 -24.86
C ARG A 107 -39.84 -21.11 -23.80
N VAL A 108 -41.00 -20.76 -23.24
CA VAL A 108 -42.08 -21.71 -22.96
C VAL A 108 -43.39 -20.95 -23.17
N ASP A 109 -44.01 -21.28 -24.28
CA ASP A 109 -45.36 -20.90 -24.69
C ASP A 109 -46.20 -22.15 -24.38
N GLU A 110 -47.00 -22.09 -23.33
CA GLU A 110 -48.05 -23.08 -23.05
C GLU A 110 -49.31 -22.31 -22.64
N GLY A 111 -49.92 -21.67 -23.64
CA GLY A 111 -51.31 -21.24 -23.60
C GLY A 111 -52.16 -22.23 -24.40
N TRP A 112 -52.74 -23.22 -23.71
CA TRP A 112 -53.79 -24.08 -24.27
C TRP A 112 -55.15 -23.42 -23.99
N GLN A 113 -55.86 -23.06 -25.05
CA GLN A 113 -57.32 -22.85 -25.12
C GLN A 113 -57.79 -23.53 -26.41
N PRO A 114 -59.01 -24.09 -26.48
CA PRO A 114 -60.28 -23.53 -25.97
C PRO A 114 -60.99 -24.33 -24.87
#